data_AF-A0A1H7DZT5-F1
#
_entry.id   AF-A0A1H7DZT5-F1
#
_cell.length_a   1.000
_cell.length_b   1.000
_cell.length_c   1.000
_cell.angle_alpha   90.00
_cell.angle_beta   90.00
_cell.angle_gamma   90.00
#
_symmetry.space_group_name_H-M   'P 1'
#
loop_
_entity.id
_entity.type
_entity.pdbx_description
1 polymer ?
#
loop_
_entity_poly.entity_id
_entity_poly.type
_entity_poly.pdbx_seq_one_letter_code
_entity_poly.pdbx_strand_id
1 'polypeptide(L)'
;GVEPICKVLQVAPSGYRRHAALLREPHRRCARAQRDDALMLAIQRVWQANMQVYGADKVWRQLAREGTAVARCTVERLMRRLGLRGVMRGKVVKTTISDSRAPCPLDRVNRQFRAQRPNQLWVSDFTYVSTWQGWLYVAFVIDVFARRIVGWRVSSSMRTDFVLDALEQALYDRQPEQC
;
A
#
# COMPACT_ATOMS: atom_id res chain seq x y z
N GLY A 1 34.09 2.63 41.67
CA GLY A 1 34.18 3.26 40.32
C GLY A 1 33.85 2.23 39.26
N VAL A 2 33.95 2.60 37.98
CA VAL A 2 33.64 1.72 36.84
C VAL A 2 34.79 0.78 36.47
N GLU A 3 35.94 0.91 37.15
CA GLU A 3 37.17 0.16 36.87
C GLU A 3 36.99 -1.37 36.93
N PRO A 4 36.29 -1.97 37.93
CA PRO A 4 36.14 -3.43 38.00
C PRO A 4 35.34 -4.00 36.82
N ILE A 5 34.27 -3.31 36.40
CA ILE A 5 33.42 -3.70 35.27
C ILE A 5 34.18 -3.56 33.96
N CYS A 6 34.88 -2.44 33.79
CA CYS A 6 35.72 -2.18 32.61
C CYS A 6 36.81 -3.25 32.44
N LYS A 7 37.40 -3.74 33.55
CA LYS A 7 38.38 -4.82 33.54
C LYS A 7 37.79 -6.15 33.08
N VAL A 8 36.60 -6.51 33.56
CA VAL A 8 35.90 -7.75 33.13
C VAL A 8 35.52 -7.69 31.65
N LEU A 9 35.04 -6.53 31.19
CA LEU A 9 34.64 -6.33 29.79
C LEU A 9 35.81 -6.02 28.83
N GLN A 10 37.04 -5.94 29.33
CA GLN A 10 38.24 -5.58 28.56
C GLN A 10 38.11 -4.24 27.82
N VAL A 11 37.48 -3.25 28.46
CA VAL A 11 37.32 -1.89 27.95
C VAL A 11 38.12 -0.92 28.81
N ALA A 12 38.79 0.07 28.20
CA ALA A 12 39.46 1.11 28.97
C ALA A 12 38.45 2.00 29.73
N PRO A 13 38.65 2.30 31.03
CA PRO A 13 37.75 3.19 31.79
C PRO A 13 37.56 4.57 31.15
N SER A 14 38.59 5.10 30.48
CA SER A 14 38.51 6.35 29.71
C SER A 14 37.55 6.25 28.53
N GLY A 15 37.52 5.12 27.84
CA GLY A 15 36.58 4.83 26.75
C GLY A 15 35.14 4.80 27.24
N TYR A 16 34.88 4.15 28.37
CA TYR A 16 33.57 4.19 29.02
C TYR A 16 33.16 5.61 29.38
N ARG A 17 34.04 6.37 30.06
CA ARG A 17 33.73 7.74 30.48
C ARG A 17 33.46 8.65 29.27
N ARG A 18 34.23 8.49 28.18
CA ARG A 18 33.97 9.18 26.90
C ARG A 18 32.61 8.81 26.32
N HIS A 19 32.27 7.53 26.28
CA HIS A 19 30.95 7.08 25.80
C HIS A 19 29.81 7.65 26.66
N ALA A 20 29.95 7.60 27.99
CA ALA A 20 28.98 8.17 28.92
C ALA A 20 28.83 9.70 28.74
N ALA A 21 29.93 10.43 28.50
CA ALA A 21 29.87 11.85 28.18
C ALA A 21 29.11 12.11 26.86
N LEU A 22 29.38 11.33 25.81
CA LEU A 22 28.66 11.43 24.52
C LEU A 22 27.17 11.06 24.62
N LEU A 23 26.78 10.25 25.61
CA LEU A 23 25.38 9.98 25.91
C LEU A 23 24.70 11.17 26.59
N ARG A 24 25.37 11.80 27.54
CA ARG A 24 24.88 13.00 28.26
C ARG A 24 24.84 14.25 27.39
N GLU A 25 25.80 14.37 26.47
CA GLU A 25 25.99 15.54 25.61
C GLU A 25 25.92 15.13 24.14
N PRO A 26 24.71 14.97 23.57
CA PRO A 26 24.53 14.52 22.19
C PRO A 26 25.21 15.41 21.15
N HIS A 27 25.36 16.70 21.42
CA HIS A 27 26.03 17.68 20.56
C HIS A 27 27.54 17.40 20.39
N ARG A 28 28.16 16.59 21.25
CA ARG A 28 29.57 16.16 21.12
C ARG A 28 29.74 14.92 20.25
N ARG A 29 28.65 14.26 19.84
CA ARG A 29 28.71 13.12 18.92
C ARG A 29 29.15 13.56 17.53
N CYS A 30 29.65 12.62 16.74
CA CYS A 30 30.05 12.91 15.36
C CYS A 30 28.86 13.40 14.53
N ALA A 31 29.15 14.20 13.49
CA ALA A 31 28.13 14.80 12.62
C ALA A 31 27.16 13.76 12.02
N ARG A 32 27.65 12.56 11.72
CA ARG A 32 26.81 11.45 11.24
C ARG A 32 25.75 11.03 12.26
N ALA A 33 26.11 10.91 13.53
CA ALA A 33 25.17 10.50 14.57
C ALA A 33 24.10 11.58 14.79
N GLN A 34 24.49 12.86 14.78
CA GLN A 34 23.56 13.98 14.88
C GLN A 34 22.58 14.01 13.69
N ARG A 35 23.08 13.77 12.47
CA ARG A 35 22.25 13.67 11.26
C ARG A 35 21.30 12.48 11.34
N ASP A 36 21.78 11.32 11.79
CA ASP A 36 20.95 10.13 11.98
C ASP A 36 19.83 10.39 13.00
N ASP A 37 20.12 11.06 14.12
CA ASP A 37 19.14 11.39 15.16
C ASP A 37 18.03 12.32 14.59
N ALA A 38 18.38 13.34 13.79
CA ALA A 38 17.41 14.18 13.09
C ALA A 38 16.58 13.41 12.05
N LEU A 39 17.22 12.51 11.28
CA LEU A 39 16.53 11.68 10.30
C LEU A 39 15.58 10.67 10.94
N MET A 40 15.94 10.12 12.11
CA MET A 40 15.09 9.19 12.85
C MET A 40 13.74 9.85 13.23
N LEU A 41 13.77 11.12 13.65
CA LEU A 41 12.55 11.89 13.93
C LEU A 41 11.70 12.08 12.66
N ALA A 42 12.31 12.45 11.54
CA ALA A 42 11.60 12.62 10.26
C ALA A 42 10.99 11.30 9.76
N ILE A 43 11.72 10.19 9.87
CA ILE A 43 11.27 8.84 9.53
C ILE A 43 10.06 8.45 10.40
N GLN A 44 10.14 8.65 11.72
CA GLN A 44 9.03 8.36 12.63
C GLN A 44 7.79 9.18 12.31
N ARG A 45 7.94 10.49 12.05
CA ARG A 45 6.83 11.36 11.64
C ARG A 45 6.13 10.83 10.40
N VAL A 46 6.88 10.54 9.34
CA VAL A 46 6.33 10.02 8.07
C VAL A 46 5.64 8.68 8.30
N TRP A 47 6.24 7.79 9.08
CA TRP A 47 5.67 6.47 9.38
C TRP A 47 4.35 6.58 10.14
N GLN A 48 4.29 7.40 11.19
CA GLN A 48 3.06 7.64 11.97
C GLN A 48 1.97 8.33 11.14
N ALA A 49 2.32 9.36 10.36
CA ALA A 49 1.38 10.07 9.50
C ALA A 49 0.74 9.17 8.43
N ASN A 50 1.41 8.07 8.05
CA ASN A 50 0.90 7.09 7.09
C ASN A 50 0.34 5.83 7.77
N MET A 51 -0.21 5.97 8.99
CA MET A 51 -0.83 4.90 9.76
C MET A 51 0.04 3.65 9.89
N GLN A 52 1.37 3.83 9.97
CA GLN A 52 2.33 2.75 10.14
C GLN A 52 2.39 1.75 8.96
N VAL A 53 1.74 2.07 7.84
CA VAL A 53 1.67 1.21 6.65
C VAL A 53 2.98 1.25 5.85
N TYR A 54 3.70 2.37 5.89
CA TYR A 54 4.85 2.59 5.00
C TYR A 54 6.08 1.80 5.46
N GLY A 55 6.62 0.97 4.56
CA GLY A 55 7.95 0.38 4.71
C GLY A 55 9.06 1.33 4.24
N ALA A 56 10.31 0.89 4.34
CA ALA A 56 11.49 1.72 4.05
C ALA A 56 11.46 2.39 2.67
N ASP A 57 11.04 1.67 1.62
CA ASP A 57 10.93 2.24 0.27
C ASP A 57 9.92 3.39 0.20
N LYS A 58 8.76 3.25 0.86
CA LYS A 58 7.71 4.27 0.83
C LYS A 58 8.09 5.47 1.70
N VAL A 59 8.69 5.24 2.86
CA VAL A 59 9.23 6.32 3.71
C VAL A 59 10.32 7.08 2.96
N TRP A 60 11.26 6.39 2.33
CA TRP A 60 12.32 7.01 1.53
C TRP A 60 11.76 7.91 0.41
N ARG A 61 10.79 7.40 -0.37
CA ARG A 61 10.13 8.21 -1.42
C ARG A 61 9.38 9.40 -0.85
N GLN A 62 8.74 9.25 0.31
CA GLN A 62 8.01 10.34 0.95
C GLN A 62 8.95 11.43 1.46
N LEU A 63 10.06 11.05 2.11
CA LEU A 63 11.11 11.98 2.51
C LEU A 63 11.69 12.74 1.32
N ALA A 64 11.88 12.07 0.18
CA ALA A 64 12.35 12.70 -1.05
C ALA A 64 11.34 13.73 -1.60
N ARG A 65 10.03 13.45 -1.55
CA ARG A 65 8.97 14.41 -1.94
C ARG A 65 8.93 15.63 -1.03
N GLU A 66 9.30 15.46 0.24
CA GLU A 66 9.40 16.54 1.23
C GLU A 66 10.76 17.25 1.20
N GLY A 67 11.60 16.97 0.19
CA GLY A 67 12.89 17.65 -0.02
C GLY A 67 14.05 17.10 0.81
N THR A 68 13.87 16.01 1.56
CA THR A 68 14.92 15.41 2.37
C THR A 68 15.71 14.36 1.57
N ALA A 69 16.87 14.74 1.05
CA ALA A 69 17.74 13.84 0.30
C ALA A 69 18.51 12.87 1.22
N VAL A 70 18.16 11.59 1.15
CA VAL A 70 18.77 10.50 1.93
C VAL A 70 18.88 9.24 1.08
N ALA A 71 19.97 8.49 1.25
CA ALA A 71 20.12 7.19 0.62
C ALA A 71 19.12 6.18 1.20
N ARG A 72 18.50 5.36 0.33
CA ARG A 72 17.54 4.32 0.73
C ARG A 72 18.05 3.41 1.84
N CYS A 73 19.30 2.94 1.74
CA CYS A 73 19.93 2.07 2.74
C CYS A 73 20.07 2.74 4.12
N THR A 74 20.14 4.07 4.18
CA THR A 74 20.14 4.80 5.45
C THR A 74 18.76 4.77 6.10
N VAL A 75 17.70 4.96 5.32
CA VAL A 75 16.32 4.85 5.81
C VAL A 75 16.05 3.43 6.31
N GLU A 76 16.43 2.40 5.56
CA GLU A 76 16.31 0.99 5.96
C GLU A 76 17.04 0.70 7.28
N ARG A 77 18.30 1.14 7.39
CA ARG A 77 19.12 0.97 8.60
C ARG A 77 18.49 1.67 9.81
N LEU A 78 18.02 2.90 9.66
CA LEU A 78 17.43 3.68 10.74
C LEU A 78 16.05 3.16 11.15
N MET A 79 15.21 2.74 10.20
CA MET A 79 13.96 2.05 10.51
C MET A 79 14.19 0.76 11.29
N ARG A 80 15.20 -0.04 10.89
CA ARG A 80 15.58 -1.26 11.64
C ARG A 80 16.04 -0.93 13.05
N ARG A 81 16.86 0.11 13.22
CA ARG A 81 17.33 0.59 14.55
C ARG A 81 16.17 1.04 15.44
N LEU A 82 15.13 1.61 14.86
CA LEU A 82 13.91 2.05 15.55
C LEU A 82 12.85 0.95 15.73
N GLY A 83 13.05 -0.24 15.16
CA GLY A 83 12.03 -1.30 15.15
C GLY A 83 10.82 -1.03 14.24
N LEU A 84 10.89 -0.01 13.37
CA LEU A 84 9.78 0.35 12.49
C LEU A 84 9.68 -0.61 11.31
N ARG A 85 8.46 -1.05 11.02
CA ARG A 85 8.15 -1.91 9.87
C ARG A 85 6.90 -1.39 9.18
N GLY A 86 6.87 -1.52 7.86
CA GLY A 86 5.66 -1.28 7.08
C GLY A 86 4.79 -2.53 7.04
N VAL A 87 3.51 -2.35 6.75
CA VAL A 87 2.58 -3.45 6.54
C VAL A 87 2.91 -4.14 5.22
N MET A 88 3.20 -5.43 5.27
CA MET A 88 3.29 -6.29 4.10
C MET A 88 1.90 -6.84 3.78
N ARG A 89 1.44 -6.71 2.53
CA ARG A 89 0.22 -7.40 2.10
C ARG A 89 0.44 -8.90 2.22
N GLY A 90 -0.55 -9.61 2.76
CA GLY A 90 -0.56 -11.07 2.80
C GLY A 90 -0.50 -11.69 1.40
N LYS A 91 -0.28 -13.01 1.35
CA LYS A 91 -0.21 -13.78 0.11
C LYS A 91 -1.50 -13.55 -0.70
N VAL A 92 -1.35 -13.13 -1.96
CA VAL A 92 -2.49 -12.96 -2.87
C VAL A 92 -3.09 -14.35 -3.11
N VAL A 93 -4.32 -14.57 -2.65
CA VAL A 93 -5.09 -15.77 -3.00
C VAL A 93 -5.50 -15.61 -4.46
N LYS A 94 -4.94 -16.45 -5.33
CA LYS A 94 -5.33 -16.49 -6.74
C LYS A 94 -6.60 -17.34 -6.86
N THR A 95 -7.75 -16.70 -6.91
CA THR A 95 -9.07 -17.37 -6.99
C THR A 95 -9.31 -18.02 -8.34
N THR A 96 -8.68 -17.51 -9.41
CA THR A 96 -8.89 -17.98 -10.78
C THR A 96 -7.63 -18.65 -11.32
N ILE A 97 -7.74 -19.94 -11.60
CA ILE A 97 -6.74 -20.69 -12.39
C ILE A 97 -7.23 -20.64 -13.84
N SER A 98 -6.51 -19.91 -14.70
CA SER A 98 -6.82 -19.85 -16.13
C SER A 98 -6.60 -21.21 -16.77
N ASP A 99 -7.61 -21.75 -17.46
CA ASP A 99 -7.42 -22.90 -18.34
C ASP A 99 -6.68 -22.44 -19.61
N SER A 100 -5.46 -22.95 -19.82
CA SER A 100 -4.64 -22.61 -20.99
C SER A 100 -5.17 -23.21 -22.28
N ARG A 101 -6.09 -24.17 -22.22
CA ARG A 101 -6.72 -24.82 -23.39
C ARG A 101 -7.99 -24.12 -23.84
N ALA A 102 -8.57 -23.26 -23.00
CA ALA A 102 -9.71 -22.46 -23.37
C ALA A 102 -9.29 -21.35 -24.35
N PRO A 103 -10.00 -21.14 -25.46
CA PRO A 103 -9.71 -20.03 -26.37
C PRO A 103 -9.85 -18.71 -25.60
N CYS A 104 -8.76 -17.94 -25.57
CA CYS A 104 -8.78 -16.62 -24.96
C CYS A 104 -9.79 -15.75 -25.72
N PRO A 105 -10.79 -15.15 -25.04
CA PRO A 105 -11.71 -14.23 -25.70
C PRO A 105 -10.93 -13.12 -26.40
N LEU A 106 -11.33 -12.78 -27.63
CA LEU A 106 -10.72 -11.68 -28.36
C LEU A 106 -10.86 -10.39 -27.54
N ASP A 107 -9.74 -9.74 -27.25
CA ASP A 107 -9.71 -8.45 -26.58
C ASP A 107 -10.20 -7.36 -27.55
N ARG A 108 -11.52 -7.16 -27.58
CA ARG A 108 -12.17 -6.19 -28.47
C ARG A 108 -11.77 -4.73 -28.18
N VAL A 109 -11.18 -4.46 -27.02
CA VAL A 109 -10.78 -3.11 -26.60
C VAL A 109 -9.26 -2.93 -26.58
N ASN A 110 -8.47 -3.95 -26.91
CA ASN A 110 -7.00 -3.91 -26.89
C ASN A 110 -6.43 -3.34 -25.58
N ARG A 111 -7.04 -3.67 -24.43
CA ARG A 111 -6.76 -3.11 -23.09
C ARG A 111 -6.85 -1.59 -23.00
N GLN A 112 -7.54 -0.92 -23.91
CA GLN A 112 -7.79 0.51 -23.90
C GLN A 112 -9.09 0.80 -23.14
N PHE A 113 -8.98 0.91 -21.81
CA PHE A 113 -10.10 1.30 -20.95
C PHE A 113 -10.28 2.83 -20.91
N ARG A 114 -10.44 3.43 -22.09
CA ARG A 114 -10.73 4.87 -22.25
C ARG A 114 -11.86 5.03 -23.27
N ALA A 115 -12.80 5.92 -22.96
CA ALA A 115 -13.91 6.28 -23.81
C ALA A 115 -13.90 7.80 -24.06
N GLN A 116 -14.43 8.23 -25.20
CA GLN A 116 -14.50 9.64 -25.61
C GLN A 116 -15.88 10.25 -25.35
N ARG A 117 -16.92 9.41 -25.18
CA ARG A 117 -18.29 9.84 -24.86
C ARG A 117 -18.96 8.85 -23.89
N PRO A 118 -20.02 9.27 -23.16
CA PRO A 118 -20.83 8.35 -22.35
C PRO A 118 -21.38 7.20 -23.19
N ASN A 119 -21.64 6.06 -22.55
CA ASN A 119 -22.21 4.84 -23.14
C ASN A 119 -21.40 4.21 -24.28
N GLN A 120 -20.16 4.64 -24.53
CA GLN A 120 -19.29 4.04 -25.55
C GLN A 120 -18.62 2.74 -25.09
N LEU A 121 -18.30 2.65 -23.80
CA LEU A 121 -17.65 1.48 -23.20
C LEU A 121 -18.12 1.34 -21.76
N TRP A 122 -18.66 0.17 -21.44
CA TRP A 122 -18.98 -0.24 -20.08
C TRP A 122 -18.05 -1.36 -19.64
N VAL A 123 -17.68 -1.33 -18.36
CA VAL A 123 -16.92 -2.40 -17.72
C VAL A 123 -17.76 -2.97 -16.59
N SER A 124 -17.86 -4.29 -16.55
CA SER A 124 -18.50 -5.01 -15.45
C SER A 124 -17.46 -5.56 -14.49
N ASP A 125 -17.73 -5.43 -13.20
CA ASP A 125 -16.97 -6.09 -12.15
C ASP A 125 -17.94 -6.66 -11.11
N PHE A 126 -17.58 -7.78 -10.48
CA PHE A 126 -18.34 -8.26 -9.33
C PHE A 126 -17.41 -8.65 -8.19
N THR A 127 -17.81 -8.27 -6.98
CA THR A 127 -17.03 -8.46 -5.76
C THR A 127 -17.87 -9.12 -4.68
N TYR A 128 -17.21 -9.72 -3.70
CA TYR A 128 -17.83 -10.21 -2.49
C TYR A 128 -17.79 -9.13 -1.40
N VAL A 129 -18.87 -9.02 -0.63
CA VAL A 129 -19.01 -8.10 0.50
C VAL A 129 -19.29 -8.92 1.75
N SER A 130 -18.47 -8.72 2.78
CA SER A 130 -18.69 -9.34 4.09
C SER A 130 -19.79 -8.61 4.84
N THR A 131 -20.76 -9.36 5.35
CA THR A 131 -21.85 -8.86 6.20
C THR A 131 -21.94 -9.69 7.47
N TRP A 132 -22.67 -9.20 8.48
CA TRP A 132 -22.90 -9.92 9.74
C TRP A 132 -23.65 -11.24 9.56
N GLN A 133 -24.41 -11.39 8.47
CA GLN A 133 -25.17 -12.60 8.15
C GLN A 133 -24.44 -13.52 7.12
N GLY A 134 -23.23 -13.16 6.69
CA GLY A 134 -22.46 -13.95 5.72
C GLY A 134 -21.93 -13.13 4.55
N TRP A 135 -21.64 -13.80 3.43
CA TRP A 135 -21.10 -13.16 2.23
C TRP A 135 -22.20 -12.88 1.20
N LEU A 136 -22.19 -11.66 0.66
CA LEU A 136 -23.01 -11.27 -0.48
C LEU A 136 -22.13 -11.02 -1.70
N TYR A 137 -22.68 -11.24 -2.88
CA TYR A 137 -22.05 -10.96 -4.16
C TYR A 137 -22.71 -9.72 -4.76
N VAL A 138 -21.91 -8.76 -5.19
CA VAL A 138 -22.40 -7.51 -5.79
C VAL A 138 -21.76 -7.34 -7.16
N ALA A 139 -22.58 -7.19 -8.20
CA ALA A 139 -22.16 -6.86 -9.55
C ALA A 139 -22.41 -5.38 -9.83
N PHE A 140 -21.46 -4.76 -10.53
CA PHE A 140 -21.52 -3.38 -10.97
C PHE A 140 -21.25 -3.30 -12.47
N VAL A 141 -21.99 -2.45 -13.15
CA VAL A 141 -21.72 -2.02 -14.52
C VAL A 141 -21.36 -0.54 -14.47
N ILE A 142 -20.18 -0.20 -14.96
CA ILE A 142 -19.60 1.14 -14.86
C ILE A 142 -19.38 1.71 -16.25
N ASP A 143 -19.83 2.94 -16.46
CA ASP A 143 -19.48 3.74 -17.63
C ASP A 143 -18.04 4.26 -17.51
N VAL A 144 -17.18 3.89 -18.47
CA VAL A 144 -15.75 4.24 -18.44
C VAL A 144 -15.49 5.73 -18.62
N PHE A 145 -16.34 6.44 -19.38
CA PHE A 145 -16.21 7.87 -19.59
C PHE A 145 -16.65 8.65 -18.35
N ALA A 146 -17.88 8.40 -17.88
CA ALA A 146 -18.48 9.15 -16.78
C ALA A 146 -18.03 8.68 -15.38
N ARG A 147 -17.38 7.51 -15.30
CA ARG A 147 -17.03 6.82 -14.03
C ARG A 147 -18.22 6.64 -13.10
N ARG A 148 -19.40 6.44 -13.69
CA ARG A 148 -20.67 6.30 -12.97
C ARG A 148 -21.15 4.85 -13.05
N ILE A 149 -21.69 4.35 -11.95
CA ILE A 149 -22.40 3.07 -11.92
C ILE A 149 -23.72 3.25 -12.68
N VAL A 150 -23.90 2.46 -13.74
CA VAL A 150 -25.08 2.49 -14.60
C VAL A 150 -26.01 1.31 -14.36
N GLY A 151 -25.54 0.24 -13.70
CA GLY A 151 -26.38 -0.88 -13.25
C GLY A 151 -25.69 -1.61 -12.11
N TRP A 152 -26.47 -2.23 -11.21
CA TRP A 152 -25.92 -2.99 -10.10
C TRP A 152 -26.92 -4.01 -9.56
N ARG A 153 -26.42 -5.16 -9.11
CA ARG A 153 -27.26 -6.19 -8.48
C ARG A 153 -26.54 -6.86 -7.33
N VAL A 154 -27.33 -7.32 -6.35
CA VAL A 154 -26.84 -8.04 -5.17
C VAL A 154 -27.48 -9.42 -5.14
N SER A 155 -26.69 -10.44 -4.85
CA SER A 155 -27.12 -11.82 -4.73
C SER A 155 -26.45 -12.50 -3.54
N SER A 156 -27.14 -13.45 -2.92
CA SER A 156 -26.56 -14.37 -1.92
C SER A 156 -25.84 -15.56 -2.56
N SER A 157 -25.90 -15.72 -3.89
CA SER A 157 -25.31 -16.84 -4.63
C SER A 157 -24.47 -16.37 -5.82
N MET A 158 -23.33 -17.03 -6.04
CA MET A 158 -22.40 -16.77 -7.15
C MET A 158 -22.88 -17.44 -8.45
N ARG A 159 -24.03 -17.00 -8.97
CA ARG A 159 -24.57 -17.46 -10.27
C ARG A 159 -24.36 -16.41 -11.35
N THR A 160 -24.28 -16.82 -12.61
CA THR A 160 -24.10 -15.90 -13.74
C THR A 160 -25.29 -14.95 -13.91
N ASP A 161 -26.48 -15.41 -13.54
CA ASP A 161 -27.75 -14.71 -13.75
C ASP A 161 -27.77 -13.30 -13.14
N PHE A 162 -27.25 -13.12 -11.92
CA PHE A 162 -27.30 -11.79 -11.28
C PHE A 162 -26.36 -10.77 -11.95
N VAL A 163 -25.31 -11.21 -12.64
CA VAL A 163 -24.43 -10.32 -13.41
C VAL A 163 -25.16 -9.85 -14.67
N LEU A 164 -25.93 -10.74 -15.30
CA LEU A 164 -26.79 -10.40 -16.44
C LEU A 164 -27.89 -9.41 -16.02
N ASP A 165 -28.51 -9.62 -14.86
CA ASP A 165 -29.53 -8.69 -14.32
C ASP A 165 -28.98 -7.26 -14.10
N ALA A 166 -27.70 -7.12 -13.75
CA ALA A 166 -27.04 -5.82 -13.60
C ALA A 166 -26.80 -5.14 -14.95
N LEU A 167 -26.49 -5.93 -15.99
CA LEU A 167 -26.34 -5.45 -17.36
C LEU A 167 -27.68 -5.07 -17.98
N GLU A 168 -28.72 -5.88 -17.79
CA GLU A 168 -30.08 -5.58 -18.26
C GLU A 168 -30.62 -4.29 -17.65
N GLN A 169 -30.39 -4.09 -16.34
CA GLN A 169 -30.71 -2.82 -15.70
C GLN A 169 -30.00 -1.63 -16.37
N ALA A 170 -28.69 -1.76 -16.63
CA ALA A 170 -27.92 -0.69 -17.28
C ALA A 170 -28.41 -0.40 -18.71
N LEU A 171 -28.78 -1.43 -19.47
CA LEU A 171 -29.32 -1.28 -20.82
C LEU A 171 -30.70 -0.60 -20.81
N TYR A 172 -31.58 -1.01 -19.90
CA TYR A 172 -32.91 -0.43 -19.75
C TYR A 172 -32.83 1.07 -19.36
N ASP A 173 -31.98 1.41 -18.40
CA ASP A 173 -31.85 2.78 -17.90
C ASP A 173 -31.19 3.74 -18.90
N ARG A 174 -30.36 3.24 -19.82
CA ARG A 174 -29.52 4.07 -20.70
C ARG A 174 -29.92 4.09 -22.17
N GLN A 175 -30.73 3.12 -22.64
CA GLN A 175 -31.22 3.01 -24.03
C GLN A 175 -30.18 3.43 -25.09
N PRO A 176 -29.00 2.79 -25.13
CA PRO A 176 -27.88 3.25 -25.96
C PRO A 176 -28.15 3.20 -27.47
N GLU A 177 -29.17 2.47 -27.92
CA GLU A 177 -29.56 2.37 -29.34
C GLU A 177 -30.44 3.54 -29.84
N GLN A 178 -30.91 4.42 -28.96
CA GLN A 178 -31.79 5.54 -29.32
C GLN A 178 -31.05 6.89 -29.45
N CYS A 179 -29.72 6.91 -29.39
CA CYS A 179 -28.86 8.11 -29.52
C CYS A 179 -27.96 8.06 -30.76
#